data_AF-A0AAV4ZA81-F1
#
_entry.id   AF-A0AAV4ZA81-F1
#
_cell.length_a   1.000
_cell.length_b   1.000
_cell.length_c   1.000
_cell.angle_alpha   90.00
_cell.angle_beta   90.00
_cell.angle_gamma   90.00
#
_symmetry.space_group_name_H-M   'P 1'
#
loop_
_entity.id
_entity.type
_entity.pdbx_description
1 polymer ?
#
loop_
_entity_poly.entity_id
_entity_poly.type
_entity_poly.pdbx_seq_one_letter_code
_entity_poly.pdbx_strand_id
1 'polypeptide(L)'
;MQLSKEVFQQQLKVMQDRVLRKTKIPFVSFNEGLPFEWEGYKEGLRQRGLKRLQVHTWQKSSVGSGAILKRLIYAIEIPKGVEGDANGFVSWANEHGHASRSHRELLDAQEEPALTKRAESWAFEFYRENGDPEDAFEELLEIAGPRYDLVAYLFFLRDSQRFMPIRVQTFDKAFRDLQLSLKTEGHCTWANYQQYIEALKSVQAELQTMPNLSDAGLVDAHSFCWLLVRPELDGDDDRLIASAKGKASNSKKYDGRQVAVFDMANMTMETVRQANGQIVETTRKVKELWMSKTGLQTYIEALLEKQEDKCALTGITFHYVGKGDDKQRRPSLDRKDSDKHYEVGNLQVVCKFINKWKSNARDEEFLRLIGLVRKPPGEI
;
A
#
# COMPACT_ATOMS: atom_id res chain seq x y z
N MET A 1 -6.77 13.61 27.48
CA MET A 1 -6.92 14.88 26.73
C MET A 1 -8.24 14.83 25.95
N GLN A 2 -9.10 15.86 25.95
CA GLN A 2 -10.43 15.79 25.29
C GLN A 2 -10.56 16.84 24.18
N LEU A 3 -10.91 16.37 22.98
CA LEU A 3 -11.18 17.20 21.81
C LEU A 3 -12.60 17.79 21.91
N SER A 4 -12.74 19.10 21.68
CA SER A 4 -14.07 19.72 21.57
C SER A 4 -14.72 19.28 20.25
N LYS A 5 -15.98 18.87 20.35
CA LYS A 5 -16.80 18.50 19.19
C LYS A 5 -16.93 19.66 18.20
N GLU A 6 -17.11 20.88 18.70
CA GLU A 6 -17.22 22.09 17.89
C GLU A 6 -15.92 22.35 17.11
N VAL A 7 -14.77 22.25 17.79
CA VAL A 7 -13.45 22.41 17.16
C VAL A 7 -13.22 21.32 16.13
N PHE A 8 -13.53 20.07 16.45
CA PHE A 8 -13.42 18.96 15.51
C PHE A 8 -14.27 19.19 14.27
N GLN A 9 -15.55 19.55 14.41
CA GLN A 9 -16.45 19.81 13.29
C GLN A 9 -15.95 20.96 12.41
N GLN A 10 -15.40 22.01 13.02
CA GLN A 10 -14.78 23.11 12.29
C GLN A 10 -13.58 22.64 11.47
N GLN A 11 -12.65 21.89 12.07
CA GLN A 11 -11.44 21.41 11.38
C GLN A 11 -11.76 20.32 10.35
N LEU A 12 -12.76 19.49 10.61
CA LEU A 12 -13.29 18.55 9.63
C LEU A 12 -13.78 19.29 8.38
N LYS A 13 -14.59 20.34 8.56
CA LYS A 13 -15.04 21.17 7.44
C LYS A 13 -13.88 21.80 6.68
N VAL A 14 -12.86 22.31 7.40
CA VAL A 14 -11.63 22.85 6.78
C VAL A 14 -10.96 21.80 5.90
N MET A 15 -10.76 20.57 6.41
CA MET A 15 -10.18 19.48 5.64
C MET A 15 -11.04 19.10 4.43
N GLN A 16 -12.36 18.95 4.61
CA GLN A 16 -13.30 18.63 3.53
C GLN A 16 -13.31 19.70 2.43
N ASP A 17 -13.33 20.98 2.81
CA ASP A 17 -13.28 22.10 1.87
C ASP A 17 -11.93 22.13 1.11
N ARG A 18 -10.82 21.77 1.78
CA ARG A 18 -9.49 21.64 1.15
C ARG A 18 -9.47 20.50 0.14
N VAL A 19 -9.99 19.32 0.49
CA VAL A 19 -10.13 18.18 -0.44
C VAL A 19 -11.05 18.52 -1.62
N LEU A 20 -12.19 19.16 -1.36
CA LEU A 20 -13.13 19.60 -2.40
C LEU A 20 -12.49 20.66 -3.31
N ARG A 21 -11.75 21.62 -2.78
CA ARG A 21 -11.03 22.60 -3.60
C ARG A 21 -9.99 21.92 -4.49
N LYS A 22 -9.22 20.97 -3.96
CA LYS A 22 -8.17 20.28 -4.72
C LYS A 22 -8.75 19.39 -5.83
N THR A 23 -9.73 18.57 -5.49
CA THR A 23 -10.21 17.48 -6.37
C THR A 23 -11.49 17.81 -7.13
N LYS A 24 -12.24 18.83 -6.69
CA LYS A 24 -13.63 19.12 -7.08
C LYS A 24 -14.60 17.97 -6.75
N ILE A 25 -14.18 16.99 -5.96
CA ILE A 25 -14.98 15.86 -5.46
C ILE A 25 -15.12 16.03 -3.94
N PRO A 26 -16.33 15.92 -3.36
CA PRO A 26 -16.50 15.99 -1.92
C PRO A 26 -15.82 14.81 -1.23
N PHE A 27 -15.27 15.06 -0.04
CA PHE A 27 -14.80 13.99 0.83
C PHE A 27 -15.97 13.09 1.25
N VAL A 28 -15.80 11.77 1.09
CA VAL A 28 -16.78 10.76 1.52
C VAL A 28 -16.18 9.89 2.61
N SER A 29 -15.03 9.28 2.38
CA SER A 29 -14.33 8.44 3.37
C SER A 29 -12.81 8.47 3.16
N PHE A 30 -12.06 7.83 4.07
CA PHE A 30 -10.61 7.61 3.91
C PHE A 30 -10.28 6.43 2.99
N ASN A 31 -11.28 5.64 2.60
CA ASN A 31 -11.12 4.43 1.77
C ASN A 31 -11.39 4.70 0.28
N GLU A 32 -11.62 5.95 -0.10
CA GLU A 32 -11.82 6.36 -1.49
C GLU A 32 -11.25 7.76 -1.78
N GLY A 33 -11.15 8.08 -3.07
CA GLY A 33 -10.71 9.38 -3.55
C GLY A 33 -9.30 9.77 -3.10
N LEU A 34 -9.03 11.08 -3.11
CA LEU A 34 -7.73 11.65 -2.75
C LEU A 34 -7.22 11.23 -1.36
N PRO A 35 -8.06 11.18 -0.29
CA PRO A 35 -7.62 10.65 1.00
C PRO A 35 -7.00 9.25 0.88
N PHE A 36 -7.65 8.32 0.19
CA PHE A 36 -7.13 6.97 0.00
C PHE A 36 -5.87 6.94 -0.86
N GLU A 37 -5.85 7.69 -1.97
CA GLU A 37 -4.66 7.78 -2.83
C GLU A 37 -3.41 8.27 -2.09
N TRP A 38 -3.58 9.21 -1.17
CA TRP A 38 -2.48 9.85 -0.46
C TRP A 38 -2.10 9.16 0.85
N GLU A 39 -3.08 8.62 1.55
CA GLU A 39 -2.92 8.14 2.92
C GLU A 39 -3.21 6.64 3.07
N GLY A 40 -3.74 5.96 2.05
CA GLY A 40 -4.07 4.53 2.07
C GLY A 40 -2.88 3.58 2.02
N TYR A 41 -1.67 4.09 1.76
CA TYR A 41 -0.45 3.27 1.68
C TYR A 41 -0.03 2.64 3.03
N LYS A 42 -0.49 3.17 4.17
CA LYS A 42 0.05 2.83 5.50
C LYS A 42 -0.12 1.37 5.87
N GLU A 43 -1.30 0.81 5.63
CA GLU A 43 -1.56 -0.61 5.91
C GLU A 43 -0.76 -1.51 4.96
N GLY A 44 -0.70 -1.16 3.66
CA GLY A 44 0.15 -1.87 2.71
C GLY A 44 1.65 -1.80 3.07
N LEU A 45 2.11 -0.68 3.63
CA LEU A 45 3.46 -0.55 4.16
C LEU A 45 3.68 -1.42 5.40
N ARG A 46 2.73 -1.44 6.34
CA ARG A 46 2.77 -2.31 7.53
C ARG A 46 2.87 -3.78 7.17
N GLN A 47 2.02 -4.26 6.26
CA GLN A 47 2.03 -5.66 5.82
C GLN A 47 3.39 -6.05 5.23
N ARG A 48 3.99 -5.14 4.46
CA ARG A 48 5.34 -5.35 3.91
C ARG A 48 6.42 -5.31 5.00
N GLY A 49 6.30 -4.44 5.99
CA GLY A 49 7.16 -4.45 7.18
C GLY A 49 7.10 -5.78 7.92
N LEU A 50 5.90 -6.28 8.22
CA LEU A 50 5.68 -7.57 8.88
C LEU A 50 6.23 -8.76 8.06
N LYS A 51 6.00 -8.76 6.74
CA LYS A 51 6.54 -9.79 5.82
C LYS A 51 8.08 -9.82 5.80
N ARG A 52 8.73 -8.67 5.97
CA ARG A 52 10.19 -8.56 6.07
C ARG A 52 10.72 -8.93 7.45
N LEU A 53 10.00 -8.55 8.50
CA LEU A 53 10.34 -8.79 9.90
C LEU A 53 10.32 -10.30 10.24
N GLN A 54 9.33 -11.04 9.72
CA GLN A 54 9.22 -12.49 9.86
C GLN A 54 9.30 -12.99 11.31
N VAL A 55 8.65 -12.27 12.23
CA VAL A 55 8.64 -12.57 13.69
C VAL A 55 8.36 -14.05 13.98
N HIS A 56 7.43 -14.67 13.26
CA HIS A 56 7.06 -16.08 13.44
C HIS A 56 8.20 -17.08 13.24
N THR A 57 9.29 -16.69 12.56
CA THR A 57 10.48 -17.53 12.32
C THR A 57 11.51 -17.45 13.43
N TRP A 58 11.39 -16.50 14.35
CA TRP A 58 12.42 -16.22 15.35
C TRP A 58 12.41 -17.27 16.47
N GLN A 59 13.61 -17.68 16.87
CA GLN A 59 13.84 -18.58 18.00
C GLN A 59 14.64 -17.86 19.08
N LYS A 60 14.42 -18.21 20.35
CA LYS A 60 15.16 -17.62 21.48
C LYS A 60 16.66 -17.88 21.38
N SER A 61 17.05 -19.02 20.80
CA SER A 61 18.44 -19.37 20.48
C SER A 61 19.08 -18.50 19.40
N SER A 62 18.29 -17.76 18.61
CA SER A 62 18.79 -16.83 17.59
C SER A 62 19.21 -15.48 18.17
N VAL A 63 18.91 -15.20 19.45
CA VAL A 63 19.32 -13.96 20.11
C VAL A 63 20.85 -13.94 20.30
N GLY A 64 21.49 -12.89 19.82
CA GLY A 64 22.94 -12.72 19.73
C GLY A 64 23.57 -13.22 18.42
N SER A 65 22.79 -13.76 17.48
CA SER A 65 23.31 -14.25 16.18
C SER A 65 23.38 -13.17 15.09
N GLY A 66 22.71 -12.04 15.30
CA GLY A 66 22.54 -10.98 14.30
C GLY A 66 21.42 -11.25 13.27
N ALA A 67 20.76 -12.41 13.31
CA ALA A 67 19.67 -12.74 12.40
C ALA A 67 18.40 -11.92 12.64
N ILE A 68 18.01 -11.69 13.89
CA ILE A 68 16.84 -10.89 14.28
C ILE A 68 17.13 -9.41 13.97
N LEU A 69 18.33 -8.92 14.28
CA LEU A 69 18.71 -7.54 14.00
C LEU A 69 18.69 -7.25 12.49
N LYS A 70 19.20 -8.17 11.67
CA LYS A 70 19.10 -8.06 10.20
C LYS A 70 17.64 -7.99 9.72
N ARG A 71 16.73 -8.77 10.33
CA ARG A 71 15.30 -8.73 10.00
C ARG A 71 14.64 -7.42 10.42
N LEU A 72 15.02 -6.89 11.58
CA LEU A 72 14.55 -5.60 12.08
C LEU A 72 14.95 -4.47 11.12
N ILE A 73 16.23 -4.40 10.74
CA ILE A 73 16.75 -3.43 9.76
C ILE A 73 16.05 -3.61 8.41
N TYR A 74 15.89 -4.85 7.94
CA TYR A 74 15.19 -5.13 6.68
C TYR A 74 13.72 -4.68 6.69
N ALA A 75 13.04 -4.73 7.83
CA ALA A 75 11.67 -4.23 7.98
C ALA A 75 11.60 -2.68 8.04
N ILE A 76 12.70 -2.01 8.40
CA ILE A 76 12.82 -0.55 8.38
C ILE A 76 13.12 -0.07 6.96
N GLU A 77 14.08 -0.69 6.28
CA GLU A 77 14.60 -0.31 4.97
C GLU A 77 13.72 -0.84 3.82
N ILE A 78 12.55 -0.23 3.65
CA ILE A 78 11.61 -0.58 2.57
C ILE A 78 11.76 0.44 1.43
N PRO A 79 12.43 0.10 0.32
CA PRO A 79 12.49 0.97 -0.85
C PRO A 79 11.15 1.01 -1.59
N LYS A 80 10.94 2.07 -2.39
CA LYS A 80 9.83 2.13 -3.34
C LYS A 80 10.02 1.04 -4.39
N GLY A 81 8.95 0.32 -4.72
CA GLY A 81 9.02 -0.74 -5.73
C GLY A 81 7.66 -1.03 -6.36
N VAL A 82 7.62 -2.07 -7.19
CA VAL A 82 6.38 -2.49 -7.89
C VAL A 82 5.28 -2.89 -6.90
N GLU A 83 5.66 -3.41 -5.73
CA GLU A 83 4.74 -3.81 -4.66
C GLU A 83 4.28 -2.64 -3.76
N GLY A 84 4.60 -1.38 -4.10
CA GLY A 84 4.08 -0.17 -3.45
C GLY A 84 5.14 0.80 -2.93
N ASP A 85 4.72 1.75 -2.09
CA ASP A 85 5.55 2.87 -1.62
C ASP A 85 6.74 2.49 -0.73
N ALA A 86 7.71 3.39 -0.60
CA ALA A 86 8.80 3.25 0.36
C ALA A 86 8.30 3.40 1.81
N ASN A 87 9.12 3.00 2.79
CA ASN A 87 8.89 3.41 4.17
C ASN A 87 9.17 4.91 4.31
N GLY A 88 8.12 5.71 4.23
CA GLY A 88 8.17 7.17 4.43
C GLY A 88 8.01 7.62 5.89
N PHE A 89 7.80 6.68 6.82
CA PHE A 89 7.71 6.99 8.24
C PHE A 89 9.08 7.21 8.86
N VAL A 90 10.06 6.38 8.50
CA VAL A 90 11.41 6.40 9.09
C VAL A 90 12.40 7.00 8.09
N SER A 91 13.28 7.89 8.53
CA SER A 91 14.38 8.39 7.69
C SER A 91 15.50 7.35 7.59
N TRP A 92 15.37 6.34 6.72
CA TRP A 92 16.31 5.21 6.64
C TRP A 92 17.30 5.27 5.47
N ALA A 93 17.02 6.06 4.43
CA ALA A 93 17.84 6.14 3.22
C ALA A 93 19.18 6.81 3.50
N ASN A 94 20.26 6.33 2.87
CA ASN A 94 21.62 6.85 3.05
C ASN A 94 21.93 8.04 2.13
N GLU A 95 20.95 8.93 1.90
CA GLU A 95 21.10 10.08 0.98
C GLU A 95 21.99 11.18 1.58
N HIS A 96 21.87 11.40 2.89
CA HIS A 96 22.62 12.42 3.65
C HIS A 96 23.67 11.80 4.57
N GLY A 97 24.10 10.57 4.28
CA GLY A 97 25.09 9.83 5.05
C GLY A 97 24.54 9.11 6.29
N HIS A 98 25.38 8.25 6.88
CA HIS A 98 25.03 7.33 7.96
C HIS A 98 24.39 8.02 9.18
N ALA A 99 24.94 9.17 9.58
CA ALA A 99 24.49 9.90 10.76
C ALA A 99 23.04 10.45 10.65
N SER A 100 22.52 10.60 9.42
CA SER A 100 21.16 11.11 9.18
C SER A 100 20.09 10.03 9.37
N ARG A 101 20.48 8.75 9.34
CA ARG A 101 19.58 7.60 9.37
C ARG A 101 19.01 7.42 10.77
N SER A 102 17.69 7.31 10.89
CA SER A 102 17.02 7.18 12.19
C SER A 102 17.38 5.90 12.92
N HIS A 103 17.77 4.84 12.19
CA HIS A 103 18.18 3.55 12.75
C HIS A 103 19.69 3.31 12.69
N ARG A 104 20.51 4.37 12.61
CA ARG A 104 21.99 4.27 12.53
C ARG A 104 22.60 3.40 13.64
N GLU A 105 22.12 3.52 14.87
CA GLU A 105 22.65 2.77 16.01
C GLU A 105 22.37 1.26 15.87
N LEU A 106 21.25 0.89 15.22
CA LEU A 106 20.95 -0.51 14.92
C LEU A 106 21.87 -1.08 13.85
N LEU A 107 22.32 -0.25 12.91
CA LEU A 107 23.30 -0.63 11.89
C LEU A 107 24.69 -0.79 12.53
N ASP A 108 25.10 0.16 13.38
CA ASP A 108 26.36 0.10 14.10
C ASP A 108 26.41 -1.10 15.05
N ALA A 109 25.27 -1.44 15.66
CA ALA A 109 25.14 -2.61 16.52
C ALA A 109 25.45 -3.93 15.78
N GLN A 110 25.34 -4.00 14.44
CA GLN A 110 25.64 -5.23 13.69
C GLN A 110 27.11 -5.66 13.78
N GLU A 111 28.01 -4.71 13.99
CA GLU A 111 29.46 -4.95 14.08
C GLU A 111 29.91 -5.21 15.53
N GLU A 112 29.02 -5.02 16.51
CA GLU A 112 29.34 -5.13 17.93
C GLU A 112 28.50 -6.23 18.61
N PRO A 113 29.09 -7.39 18.98
CA PRO A 113 28.34 -8.55 19.48
C PRO A 113 27.45 -8.27 20.68
N ALA A 114 27.90 -7.42 21.61
CA ALA A 114 27.13 -7.04 22.80
C ALA A 114 25.89 -6.20 22.44
N LEU A 115 26.04 -5.24 21.52
CA LEU A 115 24.95 -4.39 21.05
C LEU A 115 23.97 -5.16 20.16
N THR A 116 24.48 -6.04 19.28
CA THR A 116 23.65 -7.00 18.53
C THR A 116 22.77 -7.80 19.48
N LYS A 117 23.37 -8.45 20.48
CA LYS A 117 22.62 -9.27 21.43
C LYS A 117 21.55 -8.46 22.17
N ARG A 118 21.89 -7.24 22.60
CA ARG A 118 20.94 -6.33 23.27
C ARG A 118 19.74 -5.98 22.37
N ALA A 119 19.99 -5.53 21.14
CA ALA A 119 18.94 -5.19 20.19
C ALA A 119 18.06 -6.39 19.82
N GLU A 120 18.65 -7.59 19.71
CA GLU A 120 17.92 -8.82 19.42
C GLU A 120 17.08 -9.31 20.60
N SER A 121 17.59 -9.21 21.83
CA SER A 121 16.82 -9.51 23.04
C SER A 121 15.58 -8.63 23.11
N TRP A 122 15.77 -7.31 23.00
CA TRP A 122 14.68 -6.34 22.97
C TRP A 122 13.63 -6.68 21.91
N ALA A 123 14.07 -6.92 20.66
CA ALA A 123 13.15 -7.24 19.57
C ALA A 123 12.39 -8.55 19.82
N PHE A 124 13.09 -9.58 20.31
CA PHE A 124 12.47 -10.87 20.61
C PHE A 124 11.41 -10.72 21.71
N GLU A 125 11.71 -10.07 22.82
CA GLU A 125 10.78 -9.85 23.92
C GLU A 125 9.56 -9.01 23.47
N PHE A 126 9.82 -7.92 22.74
CA PHE A 126 8.77 -7.02 22.26
C PHE A 126 7.78 -7.69 21.28
N TYR A 127 8.28 -8.48 20.33
CA TYR A 127 7.44 -9.07 19.27
C TYR A 127 6.97 -10.51 19.54
N ARG A 128 7.72 -11.32 20.32
CA ARG A 128 7.39 -12.74 20.58
C ARG A 128 6.84 -12.99 21.97
N GLU A 129 7.37 -12.31 23.00
CA GLU A 129 7.02 -12.56 24.40
C GLU A 129 6.00 -11.54 24.94
N ASN A 130 5.50 -10.64 24.08
CA ASN A 130 4.51 -9.62 24.41
C ASN A 130 4.99 -8.69 25.55
N GLY A 131 6.27 -8.31 25.54
CA GLY A 131 6.88 -7.42 26.53
C GLY A 131 6.10 -6.11 26.74
N ASP A 132 6.24 -5.54 27.92
CA ASP A 132 5.52 -4.31 28.28
C ASP A 132 5.88 -3.17 27.31
N PRO A 133 4.89 -2.45 26.76
CA PRO A 133 5.14 -1.36 25.83
C PRO A 133 5.94 -0.18 26.40
N GLU A 134 5.81 0.15 27.68
CA GLU A 134 6.54 1.25 28.32
C GLU A 134 8.02 0.90 28.46
N ASP A 135 8.30 -0.25 29.07
CA ASP A 135 9.66 -0.76 29.25
C ASP A 135 10.37 -0.91 27.89
N ALA A 136 9.68 -1.47 26.90
CA ALA A 136 10.23 -1.64 25.56
C ALA A 136 10.45 -0.30 24.83
N PHE A 137 9.67 0.74 25.14
CA PHE A 137 9.86 2.05 24.54
C PHE A 137 11.14 2.68 25.08
N GLU A 138 11.28 2.73 26.40
CA GLU A 138 12.44 3.32 27.07
C GLU A 138 13.72 2.55 26.76
N GLU A 139 13.69 1.21 26.75
CA GLU A 139 14.85 0.40 26.36
C GLU A 139 15.27 0.66 24.90
N LEU A 140 14.31 0.81 23.98
CA LEU A 140 14.65 1.13 22.60
C LEU A 140 15.28 2.52 22.46
N LEU A 141 14.91 3.49 23.30
CA LEU A 141 15.57 4.79 23.31
C LEU A 141 17.03 4.69 23.76
N GLU A 142 17.34 3.79 24.71
CA GLU A 142 18.72 3.54 25.12
C GLU A 142 19.54 2.82 24.03
N ILE A 143 18.88 1.98 23.22
CA ILE A 143 19.54 1.22 22.14
C ILE A 143 19.74 2.10 20.89
N ALA A 144 18.73 2.86 20.50
CA ALA A 144 18.67 3.52 19.19
C ALA A 144 18.57 5.05 19.24
N GLY A 145 18.53 5.62 20.45
CA GLY A 145 18.37 7.05 20.68
C GLY A 145 16.93 7.55 20.56
N PRO A 146 16.69 8.84 20.90
CA PRO A 146 15.36 9.45 20.95
C PRO A 146 14.81 9.78 19.55
N ARG A 147 14.44 8.75 18.78
CA ARG A 147 13.94 8.86 17.40
C ARG A 147 12.49 8.41 17.30
N TYR A 148 11.58 9.37 17.44
CA TYR A 148 10.13 9.14 17.40
C TYR A 148 9.67 8.39 16.15
N ASP A 149 10.23 8.74 15.00
CA ASP A 149 9.90 8.12 13.72
C ASP A 149 10.24 6.62 13.71
N LEU A 150 11.38 6.24 14.29
CA LEU A 150 11.80 4.85 14.42
C LEU A 150 10.94 4.09 15.46
N VAL A 151 10.89 4.55 16.70
CA VAL A 151 10.20 3.82 17.79
C VAL A 151 8.71 3.66 17.48
N ALA A 152 8.04 4.72 17.03
CA ALA A 152 6.62 4.67 16.72
C ALA A 152 6.32 3.76 15.52
N TYR A 153 7.21 3.69 14.52
CA TYR A 153 7.07 2.74 13.41
C TYR A 153 7.19 1.29 13.87
N LEU A 154 8.15 0.95 14.74
CA LEU A 154 8.30 -0.40 15.28
C LEU A 154 7.10 -0.80 16.14
N PHE A 155 6.56 0.11 16.95
CA PHE A 155 5.34 -0.12 17.70
C PHE A 155 4.11 -0.30 16.79
N PHE A 156 4.01 0.49 15.72
CA PHE A 156 2.97 0.33 14.69
C PHE A 156 3.05 -1.04 14.00
N LEU A 157 4.25 -1.57 13.74
CA LEU A 157 4.40 -2.94 13.25
C LEU A 157 3.82 -3.95 14.24
N ARG A 158 4.09 -3.81 15.55
CA ARG A 158 3.55 -4.70 16.58
C ARG A 158 2.02 -4.69 16.60
N ASP A 159 1.39 -3.53 16.70
CA ASP A 159 -0.06 -3.40 16.77
C ASP A 159 -0.55 -2.04 16.25
N SER A 160 -1.10 -2.03 15.02
CA SER A 160 -1.62 -0.80 14.40
C SER A 160 -2.95 -0.32 14.97
N GLN A 161 -3.62 -1.10 15.81
CA GLN A 161 -4.83 -0.66 16.51
C GLN A 161 -4.50 0.11 17.79
N ARG A 162 -3.30 -0.10 18.35
CA ARG A 162 -2.85 0.55 19.59
C ARG A 162 -1.82 1.64 19.37
N PHE A 163 -1.00 1.53 18.33
CA PHE A 163 0.15 2.39 18.10
C PHE A 163 0.15 2.93 16.68
N MET A 164 0.62 4.17 16.51
CA MET A 164 0.73 4.83 15.21
C MET A 164 2.08 5.53 15.03
N PRO A 165 2.62 5.59 13.80
CA PRO A 165 3.82 6.36 13.51
C PRO A 165 3.58 7.86 13.71
N ILE A 166 4.61 8.63 14.06
CA ILE A 166 4.49 10.08 14.27
C ILE A 166 5.53 10.86 13.48
N ARG A 167 5.09 11.93 12.80
CA ARG A 167 5.94 13.00 12.27
C ARG A 167 5.71 14.26 13.10
N VAL A 168 6.60 14.51 14.06
CA VAL A 168 6.39 15.47 15.17
C VAL A 168 5.88 16.84 14.72
N GLN A 169 6.51 17.46 13.71
CA GLN A 169 6.10 18.79 13.24
C GLN A 169 4.70 18.82 12.60
N THR A 170 4.35 17.75 11.88
CA THR A 170 3.03 17.62 11.23
C THR A 170 1.95 17.48 12.30
N PHE A 171 2.16 16.59 13.28
CA PHE A 171 1.16 16.34 14.32
C PHE A 171 1.05 17.50 15.32
N ASP A 172 2.16 18.16 15.66
CA ASP A 172 2.12 19.38 16.50
C ASP A 172 1.37 20.53 15.79
N LYS A 173 1.41 20.61 14.46
CA LYS A 173 0.56 21.55 13.71
C LYS A 173 -0.91 21.12 13.77
N ALA A 174 -1.21 19.85 13.51
CA ALA A 174 -2.59 19.36 13.50
C ALA A 174 -3.26 19.50 14.88
N PHE A 175 -2.53 19.20 15.95
CA PHE A 175 -3.03 19.33 17.31
C PHE A 175 -3.22 20.78 17.74
N ARG A 176 -2.37 21.71 17.28
CA ARG A 176 -2.63 23.15 17.46
C ARG A 176 -3.93 23.58 16.78
N ASP A 177 -4.18 23.16 15.55
CA ASP A 177 -5.42 23.48 14.82
C ASP A 177 -6.66 22.86 15.50
N LEU A 178 -6.48 21.68 16.11
CA LEU A 178 -7.49 20.99 16.93
C LEU A 178 -7.55 21.48 18.39
N GLN A 179 -6.78 22.51 18.75
CA GLN A 179 -6.69 23.09 20.11
C GLN A 179 -6.34 22.06 21.21
N LEU A 180 -5.62 21.00 20.84
CA LEU A 180 -5.07 20.02 21.75
C LEU A 180 -3.72 20.53 22.26
N SER A 181 -3.60 20.70 23.57
CA SER A 181 -2.36 21.17 24.22
C SER A 181 -1.33 20.04 24.33
N LEU A 182 -0.82 19.58 23.19
CA LEU A 182 0.25 18.58 23.10
C LEU A 182 1.35 19.08 22.17
N LYS A 183 2.60 18.95 22.62
CA LYS A 183 3.81 19.15 21.82
C LYS A 183 4.66 17.88 21.87
N THR A 184 5.04 17.38 20.70
CA THR A 184 5.82 16.14 20.53
C THR A 184 7.25 16.41 20.08
N GLU A 185 7.50 17.55 19.41
CA GLU A 185 8.84 17.95 19.00
C GLU A 185 9.76 18.13 20.23
N GLY A 186 10.85 17.36 20.26
CA GLY A 186 11.85 17.39 21.34
C GLY A 186 11.44 16.64 22.62
N HIS A 187 10.31 15.94 22.63
CA HIS A 187 9.76 15.26 23.81
C HIS A 187 9.62 13.75 23.61
N CYS A 188 10.65 13.09 23.07
CA CYS A 188 10.65 11.63 22.80
C CYS A 188 10.70 10.81 24.10
N THR A 189 9.53 10.51 24.66
CA THR A 189 9.34 9.71 25.89
C THR A 189 8.07 8.88 25.77
N TRP A 190 7.96 7.80 26.55
CA TRP A 190 6.74 6.99 26.57
C TRP A 190 5.50 7.81 26.96
N ALA A 191 5.60 8.63 28.02
CA ALA A 191 4.49 9.44 28.52
C ALA A 191 3.98 10.45 27.49
N ASN A 192 4.86 11.02 26.66
CA ASN A 192 4.45 11.94 25.59
C ASN A 192 3.89 11.17 24.38
N TYR A 193 4.42 9.99 24.06
CA TYR A 193 3.85 9.10 23.05
C TYR A 193 2.44 8.62 23.40
N GLN A 194 2.18 8.29 24.67
CA GLN A 194 0.83 7.95 25.14
C GLN A 194 -0.15 9.10 24.94
N GLN A 195 0.25 10.34 25.27
CA GLN A 195 -0.58 11.52 25.01
C GLN A 195 -0.86 11.73 23.53
N TYR A 196 0.10 11.44 22.65
CA TYR A 196 -0.10 11.42 21.20
C TYR A 196 -1.15 10.39 20.78
N ILE A 197 -1.09 9.17 21.29
CA ILE A 197 -2.08 8.13 21.00
C ILE A 197 -3.46 8.51 21.55
N GLU A 198 -3.54 9.12 22.74
CA GLU A 198 -4.80 9.65 23.29
C GLU A 198 -5.41 10.77 22.45
N ALA A 199 -4.58 11.66 21.89
CA ALA A 199 -5.02 12.70 20.96
C ALA A 199 -5.66 12.07 19.72
N LEU A 200 -5.01 11.06 19.13
CA LEU A 200 -5.55 10.33 17.98
C LEU A 200 -6.84 9.58 18.31
N LYS A 201 -6.93 8.94 19.48
CA LYS A 201 -8.16 8.27 19.93
C LYS A 201 -9.31 9.26 20.12
N SER A 202 -9.02 10.48 20.58
CA SER A 202 -10.04 11.53 20.69
C SER A 202 -10.56 11.96 19.31
N VAL A 203 -9.67 12.09 18.33
CA VAL A 203 -10.05 12.34 16.92
C VAL A 203 -10.85 11.16 16.35
N GLN A 204 -10.42 9.92 16.62
CA GLN A 204 -11.10 8.71 16.18
C GLN A 204 -12.54 8.65 16.71
N ALA A 205 -12.72 8.91 18.00
CA ALA A 205 -14.04 8.92 18.63
C ALA A 205 -14.99 9.93 17.96
N GLU A 206 -14.49 11.12 17.62
CA GLU A 206 -15.29 12.13 16.91
C GLU A 206 -15.59 11.72 15.45
N LEU A 207 -14.64 11.12 14.72
CA LEU A 207 -14.88 10.56 13.38
C LEU A 207 -15.99 9.51 13.40
N GLN A 208 -15.98 8.62 14.40
CA GLN A 208 -16.97 7.55 14.55
C GLN A 208 -18.39 8.04 14.85
N THR A 209 -18.56 9.32 15.24
CA THR A 209 -19.91 9.91 15.36
C THR A 209 -20.58 10.17 14.02
N MET A 210 -19.83 10.11 12.91
CA MET A 210 -20.34 10.34 11.56
C MET A 210 -20.83 9.03 10.94
N PRO A 211 -22.03 8.99 10.32
CA PRO A 211 -22.59 7.76 9.76
C PRO A 211 -21.69 7.06 8.73
N ASN A 212 -20.98 7.84 7.90
CA ASN A 212 -20.08 7.35 6.85
C ASN A 212 -18.67 6.99 7.35
N LEU A 213 -18.37 7.18 8.65
CA LEU A 213 -17.07 6.89 9.26
C LEU A 213 -17.22 6.15 10.60
N SER A 214 -18.36 5.49 10.83
CA SER A 214 -18.64 4.80 12.09
C SER A 214 -17.67 3.65 12.40
N ASP A 215 -16.98 3.14 11.38
CA ASP A 215 -15.94 2.11 11.46
C ASP A 215 -14.50 2.68 11.47
N ALA A 216 -14.33 3.99 11.57
CA ALA A 216 -13.02 4.64 11.51
C ALA A 216 -12.04 4.07 12.54
N GLY A 217 -10.88 3.64 12.05
CA GLY A 217 -9.77 3.14 12.85
C GLY A 217 -8.82 4.25 13.32
N LEU A 218 -7.82 3.86 14.11
CA LEU A 218 -6.76 4.78 14.54
C LEU A 218 -5.94 5.32 13.34
N VAL A 219 -5.83 4.52 12.27
CA VAL A 219 -5.19 4.90 11.00
C VAL A 219 -5.94 6.03 10.28
N ASP A 220 -7.27 6.08 10.41
CA ASP A 220 -8.10 7.13 9.81
C ASP A 220 -7.96 8.43 10.59
N ALA A 221 -7.93 8.37 11.92
CA ALA A 221 -7.63 9.52 12.77
C ALA A 221 -6.24 10.11 12.48
N HIS A 222 -5.24 9.24 12.31
CA HIS A 222 -3.92 9.67 11.87
C HIS A 222 -3.97 10.34 10.49
N SER A 223 -4.68 9.74 9.53
CA SER A 223 -4.80 10.26 8.16
C SER A 223 -5.54 11.60 8.12
N PHE A 224 -6.58 11.77 8.95
CA PHE A 224 -7.26 13.04 9.16
C PHE A 224 -6.30 14.14 9.60
N CYS A 225 -5.53 13.91 10.69
CA CYS A 225 -4.57 14.89 11.19
C CYS A 225 -3.52 15.26 10.14
N TRP A 226 -3.07 14.26 9.36
CA TRP A 226 -2.12 14.50 8.28
C TRP A 226 -2.72 15.41 7.20
N LEU A 227 -3.89 15.03 6.66
CA LEU A 227 -4.59 15.80 5.63
C LEU A 227 -4.91 17.21 6.13
N LEU A 228 -5.36 17.37 7.38
CA LEU A 228 -5.74 18.65 7.97
C LEU A 228 -4.67 19.73 7.79
N VAL A 229 -3.39 19.36 7.81
CA VAL A 229 -2.27 20.33 7.76
C VAL A 229 -1.38 20.21 6.54
N ARG A 230 -1.68 19.27 5.64
CA ARG A 230 -0.88 18.96 4.45
C ARG A 230 -0.90 20.10 3.43
N PRO A 231 0.20 20.82 3.19
CA PRO A 231 0.20 22.05 2.39
C PRO A 231 -0.21 21.84 0.93
N GLU A 232 -0.02 20.63 0.38
CA GLU A 232 -0.40 20.29 -1.00
C GLU A 232 -1.91 20.39 -1.26
N LEU A 233 -2.74 20.46 -0.19
CA LEU A 233 -4.17 20.72 -0.27
C LEU A 233 -4.55 22.21 -0.29
N ASP A 234 -3.62 23.13 -0.01
CA ASP A 234 -3.90 24.58 0.02
C ASP A 234 -3.88 25.23 -1.36
N GLY A 235 -3.24 24.58 -2.34
CA GLY A 235 -3.30 24.98 -3.75
C GLY A 235 -4.47 24.33 -4.48
N ASP A 236 -4.97 25.00 -5.53
CA ASP A 236 -5.69 24.28 -6.59
C ASP A 236 -4.81 23.13 -7.14
N ASP A 237 -5.40 22.13 -7.78
CA ASP A 237 -4.58 21.15 -8.50
C ASP A 237 -3.70 21.90 -9.52
N ASP A 238 -2.37 21.71 -9.52
CA ASP A 238 -1.49 22.30 -10.53
C ASP A 238 -1.89 21.85 -11.95
N ARG A 239 -2.68 20.75 -12.05
CA ARG A 239 -3.35 20.28 -13.26
C ARG A 239 -4.47 21.20 -13.77
N LEU A 240 -5.01 22.10 -12.94
CA LEU A 240 -6.07 23.07 -13.28
C LEU A 240 -5.52 24.46 -13.63
N ILE A 241 -4.30 24.81 -13.20
CA ILE A 241 -3.75 26.18 -13.30
C ILE A 241 -3.38 26.58 -14.75
N ALA A 242 -3.13 25.62 -15.64
CA ALA A 242 -2.89 25.93 -17.06
C ALA A 242 -4.13 26.49 -17.79
N SER A 243 -5.32 26.49 -17.16
CA SER A 243 -6.58 26.94 -17.77
C SER A 243 -7.04 28.35 -17.38
N ALA A 244 -6.37 29.04 -16.45
CA ALA A 244 -6.92 30.25 -15.80
C ALA A 244 -6.15 31.56 -16.06
N LYS A 245 -5.52 31.73 -17.23
CA LYS A 245 -5.37 33.09 -17.79
C LYS A 245 -6.65 33.46 -18.54
N GLY A 246 -7.70 33.77 -17.80
CA GLY A 246 -8.97 34.23 -18.38
C GLY A 246 -10.03 34.48 -17.31
N LYS A 247 -10.49 35.73 -17.23
CA LYS A 247 -11.41 36.25 -16.22
C LYS A 247 -12.78 35.55 -16.20
N ALA A 248 -13.36 35.60 -15.00
CA ALA A 248 -14.78 35.66 -14.66
C ALA A 248 -15.63 34.38 -14.76
N SER A 249 -16.44 34.26 -13.70
CA SER A 249 -17.51 33.30 -13.42
C SER A 249 -18.18 32.62 -14.62
N ASN A 250 -18.21 31.29 -14.60
CA ASN A 250 -19.44 30.49 -14.70
C ASN A 250 -19.06 29.01 -14.50
N SER A 251 -19.53 28.42 -13.40
CA SER A 251 -19.34 27.01 -13.07
C SER A 251 -20.09 26.12 -14.08
N LYS A 252 -19.38 25.73 -15.15
CA LYS A 252 -19.84 24.70 -16.06
C LYS A 252 -19.70 23.36 -15.35
N LYS A 253 -20.82 22.72 -15.00
CA LYS A 253 -20.84 21.31 -14.57
C LYS A 253 -20.34 20.48 -15.75
N TYR A 254 -19.25 19.75 -15.55
CA TYR A 254 -18.77 18.79 -16.53
C TYR A 254 -19.48 17.45 -16.32
N ASP A 255 -19.94 16.83 -17.40
CA ASP A 255 -20.59 15.52 -17.34
C ASP A 255 -19.56 14.37 -17.29
N GLY A 256 -20.01 13.15 -16.98
CA GLY A 256 -19.14 11.98 -16.85
C GLY A 256 -18.37 11.63 -18.14
N ARG A 257 -18.85 12.08 -19.30
CA ARG A 257 -18.14 11.92 -20.58
C ARG A 257 -16.95 12.88 -20.66
N GLN A 258 -17.09 14.10 -20.15
CA GLN A 258 -15.99 15.06 -20.12
C GLN A 258 -14.88 14.66 -19.16
N VAL A 259 -15.21 13.99 -18.04
CA VAL A 259 -14.23 13.37 -17.13
C VAL A 259 -13.49 12.23 -17.83
N ALA A 260 -14.22 11.32 -18.49
CA ALA A 260 -13.58 10.22 -19.23
C ALA A 260 -12.65 10.71 -20.36
N VAL A 261 -13.04 11.78 -21.07
CA VAL A 261 -12.19 12.41 -22.10
C VAL A 261 -10.91 12.97 -21.49
N PHE A 262 -11.01 13.59 -20.31
CA PHE A 262 -9.85 14.13 -19.60
C PHE A 262 -8.90 13.02 -19.12
N ASP A 263 -9.43 11.95 -18.53
CA ASP A 263 -8.63 10.82 -18.03
C ASP A 263 -7.89 10.11 -19.17
N MET A 264 -8.58 9.85 -20.28
CA MET A 264 -7.97 9.25 -21.47
C MET A 264 -6.88 10.15 -22.07
N ALA A 265 -7.10 11.47 -22.12
CA ALA A 265 -6.11 12.43 -22.61
C ALA A 265 -4.86 12.46 -21.72
N ASN A 266 -5.03 12.46 -20.39
CA ASN A 266 -3.92 12.47 -19.45
C ASN A 266 -3.13 11.15 -19.43
N MET A 267 -3.80 10.00 -19.44
CA MET A 267 -3.13 8.70 -19.57
C MET A 267 -2.29 8.63 -20.84
N THR A 268 -2.80 9.20 -21.94
CA THR A 268 -2.08 9.27 -23.21
C THR A 268 -0.86 10.18 -23.10
N MET A 269 -1.01 11.39 -22.55
CA MET A 269 0.10 12.32 -22.37
C MET A 269 1.19 11.75 -21.44
N GLU A 270 0.81 11.09 -20.34
CA GLU A 270 1.77 10.46 -19.44
C GLU A 270 2.47 9.27 -20.12
N THR A 271 1.74 8.43 -20.85
CA THR A 271 2.34 7.34 -21.64
C THR A 271 3.36 7.87 -22.66
N VAL A 272 3.05 8.98 -23.34
CA VAL A 272 3.98 9.63 -24.29
C VAL A 272 5.19 10.22 -23.58
N ARG A 273 4.98 10.86 -22.42
CA ARG A 273 6.06 11.45 -21.62
C ARG A 273 7.04 10.40 -21.09
N GLN A 274 6.50 9.24 -20.69
CA GLN A 274 7.28 8.10 -20.18
C GLN A 274 7.87 7.24 -21.32
N ALA A 275 7.41 7.39 -22.56
CA ALA A 275 7.95 6.70 -23.73
C ALA A 275 9.23 7.37 -24.26
N ASN A 276 10.24 7.54 -23.40
CA ASN A 276 11.54 8.14 -23.72
C ASN A 276 12.62 7.11 -24.11
N GLY A 277 12.22 5.87 -24.43
CA GLY A 277 13.14 4.79 -24.81
C GLY A 277 13.86 4.11 -23.66
N GLN A 278 13.44 4.33 -22.41
CA GLN A 278 14.01 3.68 -21.23
C GLN A 278 13.85 2.15 -21.27
N ILE A 279 14.91 1.46 -20.88
CA ILE A 279 14.90 0.02 -20.62
C ILE A 279 14.52 -0.17 -19.15
N VAL A 280 13.30 -0.65 -18.91
CA VAL A 280 12.78 -0.93 -17.57
C VAL A 280 13.04 -2.39 -17.22
N GLU A 281 13.84 -2.65 -16.18
CA GLU A 281 13.98 -3.99 -15.62
C GLU A 281 12.70 -4.37 -14.86
N THR A 282 12.10 -5.51 -15.22
CA THR A 282 10.85 -5.98 -14.63
C THR A 282 11.12 -7.19 -13.72
N THR A 283 10.69 -7.10 -12.46
CA THR A 283 10.71 -8.25 -11.55
C THR A 283 9.68 -9.27 -12.00
N ARG A 284 10.13 -10.44 -12.46
CA ARG A 284 9.24 -11.53 -12.87
C ARG A 284 8.82 -12.33 -11.64
N LYS A 285 7.51 -12.54 -11.47
CA LYS A 285 6.97 -13.46 -10.45
C LYS A 285 7.65 -14.82 -10.58
N VAL A 286 8.03 -15.43 -9.45
CA VAL A 286 8.51 -16.81 -9.42
C VAL A 286 7.36 -17.73 -9.84
N LYS A 287 7.59 -18.51 -10.89
CA LYS A 287 6.60 -19.47 -11.43
C LYS A 287 7.21 -20.85 -11.31
N GLU A 288 6.87 -21.56 -10.24
CA GLU A 288 7.33 -22.92 -10.03
C GLU A 288 6.45 -23.91 -10.83
N LEU A 289 7.10 -24.95 -11.35
CA LEU A 289 6.46 -26.09 -12.00
C LEU A 289 6.65 -27.29 -11.09
N TRP A 290 5.60 -27.70 -10.37
CA TRP A 290 5.66 -28.81 -9.42
C TRP A 290 5.37 -30.17 -10.08
N MET A 291 5.86 -30.35 -11.31
CA MET A 291 5.73 -31.59 -12.06
C MET A 291 6.90 -31.73 -13.05
N SER A 292 7.24 -32.98 -13.39
CA SER A 292 8.21 -33.26 -14.43
C SER A 292 7.67 -32.82 -15.80
N LYS A 293 8.56 -32.62 -16.77
CA LYS A 293 8.16 -32.30 -18.16
C LYS A 293 7.22 -33.35 -18.75
N THR A 294 7.50 -34.63 -18.51
CA THR A 294 6.64 -35.74 -18.97
C THR A 294 5.29 -35.71 -18.26
N GLY A 295 5.27 -35.48 -16.94
CA GLY A 295 4.03 -35.31 -16.19
C GLY A 295 3.18 -34.14 -16.68
N LEU A 296 3.81 -33.02 -17.03
CA LEU A 296 3.14 -31.86 -17.64
C LEU A 296 2.55 -32.19 -19.01
N GLN A 297 3.27 -32.92 -19.87
CA GLN A 297 2.75 -33.31 -21.18
C GLN A 297 1.51 -34.21 -21.05
N THR A 298 1.59 -35.25 -20.22
CA THR A 298 0.45 -36.14 -19.93
C THR A 298 -0.74 -35.35 -19.36
N TYR A 299 -0.49 -34.40 -18.47
CA TYR A 299 -1.54 -33.57 -17.90
C TYR A 299 -2.18 -32.62 -18.92
N ILE A 300 -1.39 -32.02 -19.82
CA ILE A 300 -1.91 -31.18 -20.91
C ILE A 300 -2.72 -32.00 -21.90
N GLU A 301 -2.28 -33.22 -22.26
CA GLU A 301 -3.04 -34.14 -23.11
C GLU A 301 -4.38 -34.50 -22.47
N ALA A 302 -4.40 -34.83 -21.18
CA ALA A 302 -5.63 -35.10 -20.43
C ALA A 302 -6.57 -33.87 -20.38
N LEU A 303 -6.02 -32.65 -20.31
CA LEU A 303 -6.82 -31.42 -20.39
C LEU A 303 -7.41 -31.22 -21.79
N LEU A 304 -6.65 -31.45 -22.86
CA LEU A 304 -7.13 -31.33 -24.24
C LEU A 304 -8.25 -32.33 -24.52
N GLU A 305 -8.09 -33.57 -24.08
CA GLU A 305 -9.11 -34.62 -24.20
C GLU A 305 -10.37 -34.26 -23.41
N LYS A 306 -10.22 -33.86 -22.13
CA LYS A 306 -11.34 -33.43 -21.27
C LYS A 306 -12.08 -32.22 -21.83
N GLN A 307 -11.38 -31.33 -22.52
CA GLN A 307 -11.94 -30.13 -23.14
C GLN A 307 -12.42 -30.36 -24.57
N GLU A 308 -12.34 -31.59 -25.10
CA GLU A 308 -12.73 -31.94 -26.47
C GLU A 308 -12.08 -31.03 -27.54
N ASP A 309 -10.79 -30.73 -27.38
CA ASP A 309 -10.06 -29.81 -28.27
C ASP A 309 -10.71 -28.42 -28.43
N LYS A 310 -11.38 -27.93 -27.38
CA LYS A 310 -11.98 -26.59 -27.33
C LYS A 310 -11.36 -25.73 -26.22
N CYS A 311 -11.39 -24.42 -26.44
CA CYS A 311 -10.99 -23.42 -25.47
C CYS A 311 -11.87 -23.49 -24.21
N ALA A 312 -11.25 -23.66 -23.04
CA ALA A 312 -11.97 -23.80 -21.77
C ALA A 312 -12.89 -22.60 -21.45
N LEU A 313 -12.47 -21.38 -21.82
CA LEU A 313 -13.23 -20.16 -21.51
C LEU A 313 -14.30 -19.81 -22.54
N THR A 314 -14.11 -20.18 -23.81
CA THR A 314 -14.98 -19.67 -24.89
C THR A 314 -15.69 -20.75 -25.68
N GLY A 315 -15.27 -22.01 -25.57
CA GLY A 315 -15.77 -23.13 -26.36
C GLY A 315 -15.27 -23.18 -27.80
N ILE A 316 -14.39 -22.25 -28.22
CA ILE A 316 -13.85 -22.19 -29.58
C ILE A 316 -12.93 -23.39 -29.84
N THR A 317 -13.16 -24.11 -30.93
CA THR A 317 -12.31 -25.23 -31.36
C THR A 317 -10.89 -24.77 -31.65
N PHE A 318 -9.91 -25.54 -31.18
CA PHE A 318 -8.51 -25.28 -31.43
C PHE A 318 -8.11 -25.55 -32.87
N HIS A 319 -7.14 -24.77 -33.34
CA HIS A 319 -6.41 -25.07 -34.57
C HIS A 319 -5.04 -25.65 -34.19
N TYR A 320 -4.57 -26.61 -34.99
CA TYR A 320 -3.28 -27.25 -34.82
C TYR A 320 -2.34 -26.90 -35.98
N VAL A 321 -1.04 -27.09 -35.79
CA VAL A 321 -0.08 -26.86 -36.88
C VAL A 321 -0.44 -27.79 -38.05
N GLY A 322 -0.68 -27.21 -39.23
CA GLY A 322 -1.10 -27.96 -40.42
C GLY A 322 -2.62 -28.26 -40.52
N LYS A 323 -3.43 -27.90 -39.52
CA LYS A 323 -4.91 -28.03 -39.54
C LYS A 323 -5.57 -26.77 -38.97
N GLY A 324 -6.14 -25.96 -39.86
CA GLY A 324 -6.72 -24.65 -39.52
C GLY A 324 -5.66 -23.55 -39.53
N ASP A 325 -5.93 -22.45 -40.24
CA ASP A 325 -4.89 -21.45 -40.57
C ASP A 325 -4.78 -20.31 -39.53
N ASP A 326 -5.73 -20.22 -38.60
CA ASP A 326 -5.67 -19.17 -37.58
C ASP A 326 -4.73 -19.51 -36.42
N LYS A 327 -3.54 -18.89 -36.44
CA LYS A 327 -2.53 -18.99 -35.38
C LYS A 327 -3.05 -18.52 -34.01
N GLN A 328 -4.04 -17.63 -33.96
CA GLN A 328 -4.63 -17.13 -32.71
C GLN A 328 -5.50 -18.18 -32.02
N ARG A 329 -6.04 -19.14 -32.77
CA ARG A 329 -6.87 -20.25 -32.24
C ARG A 329 -6.06 -21.46 -31.81
N ARG A 330 -4.74 -21.40 -31.89
CA ARG A 330 -3.87 -22.47 -31.38
C ARG A 330 -4.01 -22.59 -29.85
N PRO A 331 -3.86 -23.79 -29.29
CA PRO A 331 -3.92 -23.98 -27.85
C PRO A 331 -2.77 -23.25 -27.15
N SER A 332 -3.05 -22.77 -25.94
CA SER A 332 -2.14 -22.07 -25.05
C SER A 332 -2.49 -22.44 -23.62
N LEU A 333 -1.48 -22.73 -22.81
CA LEU A 333 -1.66 -23.06 -21.40
C LEU A 333 -1.90 -21.79 -20.60
N ASP A 334 -3.03 -21.74 -19.88
CA ASP A 334 -3.44 -20.64 -19.01
C ASP A 334 -3.57 -21.12 -17.56
N ARG A 335 -3.36 -20.17 -16.64
CA ARG A 335 -3.63 -20.36 -15.21
C ARG A 335 -4.97 -19.70 -14.90
N LYS A 336 -5.92 -20.49 -14.39
CA LYS A 336 -7.23 -19.99 -13.94
C LYS A 336 -7.04 -18.83 -12.95
N ASP A 337 -6.16 -19.06 -11.97
CA ASP A 337 -5.67 -18.05 -11.05
C ASP A 337 -4.20 -17.69 -11.36
N SER A 338 -3.99 -16.45 -11.79
CA SER A 338 -2.66 -15.93 -12.17
C SER A 338 -1.73 -15.66 -10.99
N ASP A 339 -2.23 -15.71 -9.75
CA ASP A 339 -1.43 -15.58 -8.53
C ASP A 339 -0.94 -16.94 -8.01
N LYS A 340 -1.46 -18.05 -8.54
CA LYS A 340 -1.00 -19.42 -8.23
C LYS A 340 0.05 -19.95 -9.22
N HIS A 341 0.66 -21.09 -8.87
CA HIS A 341 1.72 -21.75 -9.65
C HIS A 341 1.17 -22.63 -10.80
N TYR A 342 2.06 -23.26 -11.58
CA TYR A 342 1.70 -24.27 -12.58
C TYR A 342 1.49 -25.61 -11.89
N GLU A 343 0.33 -25.74 -11.23
CA GLU A 343 -0.06 -26.91 -10.44
C GLU A 343 -1.31 -27.59 -11.01
N VAL A 344 -1.49 -28.86 -10.67
CA VAL A 344 -2.68 -29.63 -11.02
C VAL A 344 -3.91 -28.94 -10.45
N GLY A 345 -4.98 -28.83 -11.23
CA GLY A 345 -6.22 -28.12 -10.87
C GLY A 345 -6.26 -26.62 -11.22
N ASN A 346 -5.11 -25.93 -11.28
CA ASN A 346 -5.05 -24.49 -11.62
C ASN A 346 -4.82 -24.21 -13.12
N LEU A 347 -4.55 -25.24 -13.93
CA LEU A 347 -4.30 -25.09 -15.36
C LEU A 347 -5.52 -25.39 -16.22
N GLN A 348 -5.59 -24.71 -17.37
CA GLN A 348 -6.56 -24.95 -18.44
C GLN A 348 -5.92 -24.64 -19.80
N VAL A 349 -6.49 -25.19 -20.88
CA VAL A 349 -6.05 -24.86 -22.24
C VAL A 349 -7.04 -23.90 -22.87
N VAL A 350 -6.55 -22.78 -23.40
CA VAL A 350 -7.35 -21.73 -24.05
C VAL A 350 -6.74 -21.34 -25.39
N CYS A 351 -7.48 -20.63 -26.24
CA CYS A 351 -6.90 -20.09 -27.47
C CYS A 351 -5.82 -19.05 -27.14
N LYS A 352 -4.78 -18.91 -27.97
CA LYS A 352 -3.72 -17.91 -27.77
C LYS A 352 -4.24 -16.49 -27.57
N PHE A 353 -5.20 -16.05 -28.39
CA PHE A 353 -5.74 -14.69 -28.22
C PHE A 353 -6.53 -14.54 -26.92
N ILE A 354 -7.20 -15.59 -26.47
CA ILE A 354 -7.93 -15.60 -25.20
C ILE A 354 -6.97 -15.49 -24.03
N ASN A 355 -5.87 -16.27 -24.03
CA ASN A 355 -4.84 -16.14 -23.00
C ASN A 355 -4.25 -14.72 -22.96
N LYS A 356 -4.00 -14.14 -24.15
CA LYS A 356 -3.50 -12.76 -24.27
C LYS A 356 -4.48 -11.72 -23.72
N TRP A 357 -5.78 -11.86 -24.00
CA TRP A 357 -6.81 -10.91 -23.56
C TRP A 357 -7.09 -11.04 -22.07
N LYS A 358 -7.13 -12.26 -21.55
CA LYS A 358 -7.28 -12.52 -20.12
C LYS A 358 -6.11 -11.97 -19.32
N SER A 359 -4.87 -12.12 -19.82
CA SER A 359 -3.66 -11.63 -19.16
C SER A 359 -3.57 -12.13 -17.71
N ASN A 360 -3.67 -11.23 -16.71
CA ASN A 360 -3.67 -11.55 -15.28
C ASN A 360 -5.08 -11.54 -14.64
N ALA A 361 -6.14 -11.29 -15.42
CA ALA A 361 -7.51 -11.30 -14.92
C ALA A 361 -7.94 -12.71 -14.48
N ARG A 362 -8.89 -12.77 -13.55
CA ARG A 362 -9.59 -14.00 -13.15
C ARG A 362 -10.61 -14.40 -14.21
N ASP A 363 -10.88 -15.69 -14.33
CA ASP A 363 -11.83 -16.26 -15.29
C ASP A 363 -13.21 -15.58 -15.22
N GLU A 364 -13.76 -15.39 -14.02
CA GLU A 364 -15.09 -14.82 -13.80
C GLU A 364 -15.24 -13.42 -14.41
N GLU A 365 -14.28 -12.54 -14.13
CA GLU A 365 -14.31 -11.16 -14.63
C GLU A 365 -14.08 -11.12 -16.14
N PHE A 366 -13.16 -11.96 -16.64
CA PHE A 366 -12.94 -12.08 -18.08
C PHE A 366 -14.20 -12.54 -18.81
N LEU A 367 -14.89 -13.58 -18.31
CA LEU A 367 -16.12 -14.09 -18.91
C LEU A 367 -17.25 -13.07 -18.86
N ARG A 368 -17.37 -12.30 -17.76
CA ARG A 368 -18.33 -11.19 -17.65
C ARG A 368 -18.12 -10.16 -18.78
N LEU A 369 -16.87 -9.73 -18.98
CA LEU A 369 -16.52 -8.77 -20.03
C LEU A 369 -16.72 -9.33 -21.45
N ILE A 370 -16.39 -10.60 -21.68
CA ILE A 370 -16.66 -11.28 -22.95
C ILE A 370 -18.16 -11.36 -23.23
N GLY A 371 -18.99 -11.54 -22.20
CA GLY A 371 -20.44 -11.48 -22.31
C GLY A 371 -20.93 -10.15 -22.88
N LEU A 372 -20.34 -9.03 -22.47
CA LEU A 372 -20.65 -7.70 -23.02
C LEU A 372 -20.25 -7.58 -24.49
N VAL A 373 -19.10 -8.14 -24.88
CA VAL A 373 -18.58 -8.10 -26.26
C VAL A 373 -19.38 -8.97 -27.22
N ARG A 374 -19.95 -10.09 -26.74
CA ARG A 374 -20.76 -11.01 -27.55
C ARG A 374 -22.14 -10.47 -27.89
N LYS A 375 -22.66 -9.50 -27.13
CA LYS A 375 -23.91 -8.82 -27.46
C LYS A 375 -23.70 -7.97 -28.72
N PRO A 376 -24.61 -8.03 -29.71
CA PRO A 376 -24.51 -7.18 -30.88
C PRO A 376 -24.58 -5.69 -30.47
N PRO A 377 -23.96 -4.77 -31.23
CA PRO A 377 -24.03 -3.34 -30.96
C PRO A 377 -25.50 -2.87 -30.92
N GLY A 378 -26.00 -2.47 -29.75
CA GLY A 378 -27.38 -2.00 -29.54
C GLY A 378 -28.20 -2.76 -28.50
N GLU A 379 -27.72 -3.90 -27.99
CA GLU A 379 -28.41 -4.74 -26.97
C GLU A 379 -27.71 -4.77 -25.59
N ILE A 380 -26.78 -3.83 -25.36
CA ILE A 380 -25.98 -3.77 -24.12
C ILE A 380 -26.73 -3.03 -23.02
#